data_AF-A0A1X7HBH7-F1
#
_entry.id   AF-A0A1X7HBH7-F1
#
_cell.length_a   1.000
_cell.length_b   1.000
_cell.length_c   1.000
_cell.angle_alpha   90.00
_cell.angle_beta   90.00
_cell.angle_gamma   90.00
#
_symmetry.space_group_name_H-M   'P 1'
#
loop_
_entity.id
_entity.type
_entity.pdbx_description
1 polymer ?
#
loop_
_entity_poly.entity_id
_entity_poly.type
_entity_poly.pdbx_seq_one_letter_code
_entity_poly.pdbx_strand_id
1 'polypeptide(L)'
;MKPLLILGYAACLFDDLAAMGPIDADLMAVNRAGLVVGALDHWVSLHPDQLAGFVAARAAGGLVGGFTTWAPDAGPGIDRVTTDVERFGTSSLYAIRIALHKLGYRRVILAGVPLDDAQPYADGSPIPRRLGGHRVAWHHAVPEMDGRVRSLSGWTRSLLCAPSPAWWAA
;
A
#
# COMPACT_ATOMS: atom_id res chain seq x y z
N MET A 1 14.41 7.13 11.30
CA MET A 1 13.70 6.08 10.53
C MET A 1 13.18 6.74 9.26
N LYS A 2 13.45 6.14 8.10
CA LYS A 2 12.94 6.61 6.82
C LYS A 2 11.41 6.55 6.80
N PRO A 3 10.72 7.38 5.99
CA PRO A 3 9.31 7.15 5.74
C PRO A 3 9.11 5.81 5.01
N LEU A 4 7.92 5.23 5.17
CA LEU A 4 7.47 4.11 4.35
C LEU A 4 6.57 4.64 3.23
N LEU A 5 6.85 4.27 1.99
CA LEU A 5 5.96 4.50 0.87
C LEU A 5 5.16 3.22 0.57
N ILE A 6 3.85 3.29 0.76
CA ILE A 6 2.90 2.22 0.43
C ILE A 6 2.36 2.44 -0.97
N LEU A 7 2.56 1.44 -1.82
CA LEU A 7 2.25 1.45 -3.24
C LEU A 7 0.98 0.62 -3.48
N GLY A 8 -0.14 1.29 -3.77
CA GLY A 8 -1.33 0.68 -4.34
C GLY A 8 -1.18 0.44 -5.84
N TYR A 9 -2.26 -0.01 -6.50
CA TYR A 9 -2.25 -0.37 -7.92
C TYR A 9 -3.31 0.36 -8.74
N ALA A 10 -3.80 1.52 -8.27
CA ALA A 10 -4.70 2.34 -9.06
C ALA A 10 -3.96 3.02 -10.24
N ALA A 11 -4.72 3.45 -11.24
CA ALA A 11 -4.20 4.13 -12.44
C ALA A 11 -3.24 5.29 -12.14
N CYS A 12 -3.49 6.04 -11.07
CA CYS A 12 -2.65 7.18 -10.67
C CYS A 12 -1.31 6.80 -10.02
N LEU A 13 -0.95 5.51 -9.86
CA LEU A 13 0.27 5.10 -9.16
C LEU A 13 1.53 5.80 -9.71
N PHE A 14 1.73 5.76 -11.03
CA PHE A 14 2.96 6.31 -11.62
C PHE A 14 2.95 7.84 -11.67
N ASP A 15 1.77 8.46 -11.81
CA ASP A 15 1.62 9.91 -11.71
C ASP A 15 1.92 10.40 -10.30
N ASP A 16 1.47 9.67 -9.27
CA ASP A 16 1.78 9.94 -7.86
C ASP A 16 3.29 9.89 -7.61
N LEU A 17 3.96 8.84 -8.11
CA LEU A 17 5.41 8.67 -7.98
C LEU A 17 6.18 9.77 -8.72
N ALA A 18 5.75 10.12 -9.94
CA ALA A 18 6.37 11.18 -10.72
C ALA A 18 6.20 12.56 -10.05
N ALA A 19 5.03 12.85 -9.48
CA ALA A 19 4.76 14.11 -8.79
C ALA A 19 5.54 14.25 -7.48
N MET A 20 5.76 13.15 -6.75
CA MET A 20 6.55 13.15 -5.53
C MET A 20 8.06 13.29 -5.82
N GLY A 21 8.53 12.71 -6.92
CA GLY A 21 9.95 12.63 -7.24
C GLY A 21 10.70 11.62 -6.37
N PRO A 22 12.04 11.56 -6.50
CA PRO A 22 12.86 10.63 -5.75
C PRO A 22 12.85 10.95 -4.25
N ILE A 23 12.74 9.90 -3.43
CA ILE A 23 12.76 9.96 -1.97
C ILE A 23 13.57 8.78 -1.41
N ASP A 24 14.31 9.02 -0.33
CA ASP A 24 14.91 7.95 0.45
C ASP A 24 13.85 7.35 1.40
N ALA A 25 13.17 6.31 0.94
CA ALA A 25 12.07 5.66 1.64
C ALA A 25 12.18 4.13 1.54
N ASP A 26 11.66 3.44 2.55
CA ASP A 26 11.39 2.02 2.46
C ASP A 26 10.10 1.81 1.66
N LEU A 27 9.99 0.71 0.91
CA LEU A 27 8.92 0.46 -0.06
C LEU A 27 8.06 -0.74 0.32
N MET A 28 6.74 -0.52 0.39
CA MET A 28 5.75 -1.57 0.62
C MET A 28 4.76 -1.65 -0.52
N ALA A 29 4.77 -2.73 -1.28
CA ALA A 29 3.76 -3.00 -2.30
C ALA A 29 2.49 -3.59 -1.70
N VAL A 30 1.34 -3.24 -2.29
CA VAL A 30 0.03 -3.83 -1.99
C VAL A 30 -0.48 -4.60 -3.20
N ASN A 31 -0.75 -5.89 -3.03
CA ASN A 31 -1.30 -6.77 -4.09
C ASN A 31 -0.49 -6.65 -5.40
N ARG A 32 -1.13 -6.34 -6.52
CA ARG A 32 -0.51 -6.27 -7.85
C ARG A 32 0.54 -5.16 -8.01
N ALA A 33 0.62 -4.19 -7.09
CA ALA A 33 1.63 -3.13 -7.16
C ALA A 33 3.06 -3.72 -7.21
N GLY A 34 3.29 -4.83 -6.49
CA GLY A 34 4.61 -5.46 -6.47
C GLY A 34 5.01 -6.12 -7.79
N LEU A 35 4.13 -6.19 -8.79
CA LEU A 35 4.46 -6.69 -10.12
C LEU A 35 5.08 -5.63 -11.02
N VAL A 36 4.88 -4.34 -10.72
CA VAL A 36 5.23 -3.24 -11.66
C VAL A 36 6.22 -2.24 -11.09
N VAL A 37 6.54 -2.33 -9.81
CA VAL A 37 7.48 -1.43 -9.13
C VAL A 37 8.85 -2.08 -8.99
N GLY A 38 9.88 -1.25 -8.80
CA GLY A 38 11.28 -1.66 -8.62
C GLY A 38 11.52 -2.45 -7.33
N ALA A 39 12.67 -2.24 -6.68
CA ALA A 39 13.00 -2.90 -5.41
C ALA A 39 11.91 -2.70 -4.34
N LEU A 40 11.77 -3.66 -3.43
CA LEU A 40 10.76 -3.66 -2.37
C LEU A 40 11.38 -4.14 -1.06
N ASP A 41 10.91 -3.58 0.06
CA ASP A 41 11.23 -4.06 1.40
C ASP A 41 10.10 -4.94 1.96
N HIS A 42 8.85 -4.60 1.58
CA HIS A 42 7.66 -5.30 2.04
C HIS A 42 6.64 -5.53 0.92
N TRP A 43 5.86 -6.61 1.04
CA TRP A 43 4.73 -6.87 0.15
C TRP A 43 3.54 -7.42 0.92
N VAL A 44 2.42 -6.70 0.90
CA VAL A 44 1.24 -7.00 1.71
C VAL A 44 0.06 -7.42 0.82
N SER A 45 -0.69 -8.42 1.28
CA SER A 45 -2.02 -8.74 0.74
C SER A 45 -3.00 -9.18 1.82
N LEU A 46 -4.29 -8.87 1.62
CA LEU A 46 -5.39 -9.53 2.35
C LEU A 46 -5.77 -10.89 1.73
N HIS A 47 -5.18 -11.23 0.58
CA HIS A 47 -5.45 -12.44 -0.19
C HIS A 47 -4.18 -13.32 -0.19
N PRO A 48 -3.91 -14.06 0.91
CA PRO A 48 -2.73 -14.93 1.00
C PRO A 48 -2.68 -15.97 -0.13
N ASP A 49 -3.83 -16.40 -0.62
CA ASP A 49 -4.00 -17.31 -1.75
C ASP A 49 -3.45 -16.74 -3.07
N GLN A 50 -3.40 -15.41 -3.21
CA GLN A 50 -2.92 -14.74 -4.42
C GLN A 50 -1.46 -14.32 -4.33
N LEU A 51 -0.95 -14.05 -3.12
CA LEU A 51 0.36 -13.44 -2.94
C LEU A 51 1.50 -14.32 -3.48
N ALA A 52 1.41 -15.64 -3.30
CA ALA A 52 2.35 -16.60 -3.87
C ALA A 52 2.46 -16.48 -5.40
N GLY A 53 1.31 -16.36 -6.07
CA GLY A 53 1.23 -16.18 -7.51
C GLY A 53 1.84 -14.86 -7.97
N PHE A 54 1.65 -13.78 -7.21
CA PHE A 54 2.28 -12.50 -7.51
C PHE A 54 3.80 -12.55 -7.35
N VAL A 55 4.30 -13.19 -6.30
CA VAL A 55 5.75 -13.37 -6.08
C VAL A 55 6.37 -14.17 -7.22
N ALA A 56 5.73 -15.28 -7.63
CA ALA A 56 6.19 -16.07 -8.76
C ALA A 56 6.19 -15.27 -10.08
N ALA A 57 5.13 -14.50 -10.35
CA ALA A 57 5.05 -13.65 -11.53
C ALA A 57 6.12 -12.54 -11.53
N ARG A 58 6.40 -11.92 -10.37
CA ARG A 58 7.48 -10.93 -10.22
C ARG A 58 8.85 -11.55 -10.54
N ALA A 59 9.13 -12.73 -10.00
CA ALA A 59 10.38 -13.45 -10.26
C ALA A 59 10.53 -13.84 -11.75
N ALA A 60 9.45 -14.32 -12.37
CA ALA A 60 9.43 -14.63 -13.80
C ALA A 60 9.66 -13.39 -14.68
N GLY A 61 9.25 -12.21 -14.20
CA GLY A 61 9.54 -10.91 -14.83
C GLY A 61 10.97 -10.39 -14.59
N GLY A 62 11.83 -11.14 -13.90
CA GLY A 62 13.23 -10.76 -13.63
C GLY A 62 13.38 -9.65 -12.58
N LEU A 63 12.32 -9.31 -11.83
CA LEU A 63 12.36 -8.27 -10.82
C LEU A 63 12.97 -8.79 -9.50
N VAL A 64 13.76 -7.94 -8.85
CA VAL A 64 14.55 -8.29 -7.66
C VAL A 64 13.65 -8.70 -6.48
N GLY A 65 14.05 -9.78 -5.80
CA GLY A 65 13.48 -10.27 -4.54
C GLY A 65 13.98 -9.51 -3.31
N GLY A 66 13.98 -10.16 -2.15
CA GLY A 66 14.53 -9.60 -0.90
C GLY A 66 13.54 -8.85 -0.02
N PHE A 67 12.25 -8.90 -0.34
CA PHE A 67 11.18 -8.30 0.46
C PHE A 67 10.60 -9.29 1.49
N THR A 68 9.96 -8.77 2.54
CA THR A 68 9.14 -9.54 3.47
C THR A 68 7.68 -9.50 3.06
N THR A 69 7.06 -10.65 2.89
CA THR A 69 5.63 -10.79 2.58
C THR A 69 4.77 -10.84 3.86
N TRP A 70 3.60 -10.19 3.81
CA TRP A 70 2.67 -10.11 4.93
C TRP A 70 1.25 -10.46 4.50
N ALA A 71 0.60 -11.30 5.31
CA ALA A 71 -0.79 -11.67 5.08
C ALA A 71 -1.54 -11.99 6.39
N PRO A 72 -2.88 -11.97 6.36
CA PRO A 72 -3.68 -12.29 7.54
C PRO A 72 -3.58 -13.75 7.98
N ASP A 73 -3.34 -14.66 7.04
CA ASP A 73 -3.33 -16.11 7.25
C ASP A 73 -2.09 -16.72 6.59
N ALA A 74 -1.67 -17.90 7.06
CA ALA A 74 -0.53 -18.61 6.51
C ALA A 74 -0.83 -19.12 5.09
N GLY A 75 0.21 -19.18 4.26
CA GLY A 75 0.13 -19.70 2.90
C GLY A 75 1.51 -19.81 2.25
N PRO A 76 1.60 -20.42 1.06
CA PRO A 76 2.85 -20.44 0.30
C PRO A 76 3.39 -19.03 0.06
N GLY A 77 4.68 -18.81 0.30
CA GLY A 77 5.31 -17.51 0.07
C GLY A 77 4.85 -16.39 1.02
N ILE A 78 4.31 -16.73 2.20
CA ILE A 78 4.01 -15.78 3.28
C ILE A 78 5.09 -15.88 4.36
N ASP A 79 5.84 -14.80 4.60
CA ASP A 79 6.89 -14.74 5.62
C ASP A 79 6.32 -14.37 6.99
N ARG A 80 5.34 -13.48 7.02
CA ARG A 80 4.75 -12.94 8.26
C ARG A 80 3.23 -13.01 8.23
N VAL A 81 2.68 -13.74 9.20
CA VAL A 81 1.25 -13.81 9.44
C VAL A 81 0.88 -12.80 10.54
N THR A 82 -0.13 -11.97 10.30
CA THR A 82 -0.62 -10.98 11.28
C THR A 82 -2.09 -11.20 11.58
N THR A 83 -2.36 -12.18 12.44
CA THR A 83 -3.72 -12.55 12.88
C THR A 83 -4.37 -11.51 13.78
N ASP A 84 -3.59 -10.63 14.40
CA ASP A 84 -4.03 -9.60 15.34
C ASP A 84 -4.18 -8.21 14.70
N VAL A 85 -4.02 -8.09 13.38
CA VAL A 85 -4.24 -6.85 12.65
C VAL A 85 -5.65 -6.84 12.05
N GLU A 86 -6.40 -5.78 12.36
CA GLU A 86 -7.77 -5.54 11.85
C GLU A 86 -7.80 -5.59 10.31
N ARG A 87 -8.65 -6.47 9.78
CA ARG A 87 -8.78 -6.75 8.34
C ARG A 87 -9.88 -5.92 7.67
N PHE A 88 -10.70 -5.21 8.44
CA PHE A 88 -11.80 -4.41 7.92
C PHE A 88 -11.29 -3.20 7.14
N GLY A 89 -11.75 -3.05 5.89
CA GLY A 89 -11.33 -2.00 4.95
C GLY A 89 -10.77 -2.56 3.65
N THR A 90 -9.68 -1.95 3.15
CA THR A 90 -8.97 -2.39 1.94
C THR A 90 -7.60 -2.99 2.28
N SER A 91 -6.95 -3.69 1.35
CA SER A 91 -5.58 -4.18 1.54
C SER A 91 -4.58 -3.05 1.82
N SER A 92 -4.83 -1.84 1.32
CA SER A 92 -3.98 -0.68 1.63
C SER A 92 -4.19 -0.19 3.07
N LEU A 93 -5.42 -0.21 3.61
CA LEU A 93 -5.63 0.10 5.02
C LEU A 93 -4.98 -0.94 5.94
N TYR A 94 -5.06 -2.21 5.54
CA TYR A 94 -4.35 -3.29 6.22
C TYR A 94 -2.81 -3.09 6.20
N ALA A 95 -2.26 -2.70 5.05
CA ALA A 95 -0.83 -2.35 4.92
C ALA A 95 -0.41 -1.18 5.82
N ILE A 96 -1.26 -0.14 5.92
CA ILE A 96 -1.05 0.97 6.87
C ILE A 96 -0.94 0.44 8.30
N ARG A 97 -1.87 -0.43 8.73
CA ARG A 97 -1.83 -0.99 10.09
C ARG A 97 -0.58 -1.84 10.35
N ILE A 98 -0.14 -2.63 9.37
CA ILE A 98 1.15 -3.34 9.47
C ILE A 98 2.29 -2.32 9.65
N ALA A 99 2.34 -1.28 8.81
CA ALA A 99 3.35 -0.24 8.89
C ALA A 99 3.38 0.45 10.28
N LEU A 100 2.22 0.82 10.81
CA LEU A 100 2.11 1.58 12.05
C LEU A 100 2.31 0.72 13.29
N HIS A 101 1.80 -0.52 13.32
CA HIS A 101 1.73 -1.34 14.53
C HIS A 101 2.75 -2.49 14.57
N LYS A 102 3.21 -2.98 13.42
CA LYS A 102 4.17 -4.10 13.36
C LYS A 102 5.58 -3.65 13.03
N LEU A 103 5.70 -2.65 12.15
CA LEU A 103 6.98 -2.13 11.69
C LEU A 103 7.41 -0.85 12.41
N GLY A 104 6.47 -0.17 13.10
CA GLY A 104 6.76 1.01 13.91
C GLY A 104 7.03 2.29 13.11
N TYR A 105 6.65 2.32 11.82
CA TYR A 105 6.81 3.53 11.01
C TYR A 105 5.97 4.68 11.58
N ARG A 106 6.57 5.86 11.64
CA ARG A 106 5.90 7.08 12.10
C ARG A 106 5.37 7.94 10.96
N ARG A 107 5.90 7.73 9.75
CA ARG A 107 5.56 8.47 8.54
C ARG A 107 5.32 7.47 7.42
N VAL A 108 4.09 7.46 6.92
CA VAL A 108 3.63 6.60 5.84
C VAL A 108 3.04 7.48 4.74
N ILE A 109 3.48 7.26 3.51
CA ILE A 109 2.97 7.95 2.32
C ILE A 109 2.23 6.93 1.47
N LEU A 110 1.06 7.27 0.96
CA LEU A 110 0.30 6.46 0.02
C LEU A 110 0.47 6.98 -1.40
N ALA A 111 0.81 6.09 -2.33
CA ALA A 111 0.79 6.32 -3.78
C ALA A 111 -0.07 5.25 -4.46
N GLY A 112 -0.89 5.62 -5.44
CA GLY A 112 -1.77 4.69 -6.15
C GLY A 112 -2.89 4.12 -5.27
N VAL A 113 -3.29 4.84 -4.22
CA VAL A 113 -4.38 4.48 -3.29
C VAL A 113 -5.46 5.58 -3.24
N PRO A 114 -6.07 5.98 -4.36
CA PRO A 114 -7.00 7.11 -4.38
C PRO A 114 -8.32 6.80 -3.66
N LEU A 115 -8.74 5.52 -3.65
CA LEU A 115 -10.05 5.06 -3.17
C LEU A 115 -11.23 5.80 -3.84
N ASP A 116 -11.06 6.07 -5.14
CA ASP A 116 -12.07 6.64 -6.04
C ASP A 116 -12.69 5.52 -6.89
N ASP A 117 -14.03 5.45 -6.92
CA ASP A 117 -14.77 4.39 -7.61
C ASP A 117 -14.63 4.40 -9.14
N ALA A 118 -14.08 5.47 -9.71
CA ALA A 118 -14.01 5.70 -11.14
C ALA A 118 -12.66 5.33 -11.77
N GLN A 119 -11.62 5.05 -10.98
CA GLN A 119 -10.29 4.78 -11.53
C GLN A 119 -10.09 3.28 -11.81
N PRO A 120 -9.51 2.90 -12.96
CA PRO A 120 -9.06 1.53 -13.21
C PRO A 120 -7.79 1.23 -12.42
N TYR A 121 -7.32 -0.02 -12.53
CA TYR A 121 -5.97 -0.38 -12.12
C TYR A 121 -4.92 0.24 -13.05
N ALA A 122 -3.64 0.21 -12.63
CA ALA A 122 -2.51 0.76 -13.39
C ALA A 122 -2.28 0.10 -14.77
N ASP A 123 -2.78 -1.12 -14.98
CA ASP A 123 -2.79 -1.81 -16.26
C ASP A 123 -4.02 -1.48 -17.14
N GLY A 124 -4.88 -0.55 -16.70
CA GLY A 124 -6.12 -0.19 -17.36
C GLY A 124 -7.28 -1.15 -17.12
N SER A 125 -7.06 -2.26 -16.41
CA SER A 125 -8.13 -3.21 -16.09
C SER A 125 -9.12 -2.62 -15.09
N PRO A 126 -10.43 -2.94 -15.19
CA PRO A 126 -11.43 -2.37 -14.30
C PRO A 126 -11.28 -2.91 -12.88
N ILE A 127 -11.57 -2.07 -11.88
CA ILE A 127 -11.70 -2.53 -10.50
C ILE A 127 -13.02 -3.31 -10.38
N PRO A 128 -13.00 -4.58 -9.93
CA PRO A 128 -14.17 -5.46 -9.99
C PRO A 128 -15.32 -5.05 -9.07
N ARG A 129 -15.07 -4.16 -8.10
CA ARG A 129 -16.07 -3.67 -7.14
C ARG A 129 -15.86 -2.19 -6.85
N ARG A 130 -16.95 -1.47 -6.62
CA ARG A 130 -16.89 -0.10 -6.09
C ARG A 130 -16.23 -0.12 -4.72
N LEU A 131 -15.25 0.76 -4.53
CA LEU A 131 -14.44 0.88 -3.33
C LEU A 131 -15.07 1.81 -2.28
N GLY A 132 -16.09 2.59 -2.65
CA GLY A 132 -16.75 3.57 -1.78
C GLY A 132 -17.31 2.97 -0.49
N GLY A 133 -17.75 1.71 -0.51
CA GLY A 133 -18.19 0.99 0.69
C GLY A 133 -17.10 0.81 1.76
N HIS A 134 -15.82 0.87 1.37
CA HIS A 134 -14.71 0.77 2.33
C HIS A 134 -14.39 2.10 3.02
N ARG A 135 -14.91 3.25 2.56
CA ARG A 135 -14.62 4.57 3.15
C ARG A 135 -15.00 4.66 4.63
N VAL A 136 -16.03 3.91 5.05
CA VAL A 136 -16.42 3.80 6.47
C VAL A 136 -15.27 3.27 7.33
N ALA A 137 -14.62 2.19 6.90
CA ALA A 137 -13.47 1.63 7.61
C ALA A 137 -12.30 2.63 7.71
N TRP A 138 -12.05 3.38 6.62
CA TRP A 138 -11.02 4.42 6.59
C TRP A 138 -11.32 5.57 7.54
N HIS A 139 -12.59 6.00 7.65
CA HIS A 139 -12.99 7.00 8.63
C HIS A 139 -12.78 6.53 10.07
N HIS A 140 -13.16 5.30 10.39
CA HIS A 140 -12.92 4.73 11.72
C HIS A 140 -11.42 4.64 12.07
N ALA A 141 -10.57 4.47 11.05
CA ALA A 141 -9.13 4.41 11.20
C ALA A 141 -8.42 5.79 11.19
N VAL A 142 -9.13 6.92 11.07
CA VAL A 142 -8.46 8.23 11.11
C VAL A 142 -7.68 8.45 12.42
N PRO A 143 -8.20 8.13 13.62
CA PRO A 143 -7.45 8.34 14.86
C PRO A 143 -6.12 7.57 14.95
N GLU A 144 -6.00 6.40 14.31
CA GLU A 144 -4.72 5.65 14.26
C GLU A 144 -3.73 6.23 13.24
N MET A 145 -4.25 6.87 12.18
CA MET A 145 -3.47 7.42 11.07
C MET A 145 -3.08 8.89 11.24
N ASP A 146 -3.78 9.63 12.10
CA ASP A 146 -3.66 11.08 12.19
C ASP A 146 -2.22 11.53 12.48
N GLY A 147 -1.79 12.56 11.75
CA GLY A 147 -0.40 13.04 11.74
C GLY A 147 0.67 12.09 11.16
N ARG A 148 0.37 10.80 10.98
CA ARG A 148 1.35 9.75 10.61
C ARG A 148 1.22 9.26 9.18
N VAL A 149 0.05 9.38 8.58
CA VAL A 149 -0.22 8.92 7.21
C VAL A 149 -0.63 10.10 6.34
N ARG A 150 -0.12 10.13 5.11
CA ARG A 150 -0.45 11.11 4.07
C ARG A 150 -0.68 10.40 2.74
N SER A 151 -1.46 10.99 1.85
CA SER A 151 -1.74 10.41 0.53
C SER A 151 -1.54 11.40 -0.60
N LEU A 152 -0.99 10.93 -1.72
CA LEU A 152 -0.67 11.76 -2.88
C LEU A 152 -1.90 12.09 -3.75
N SER A 153 -2.94 11.25 -3.74
CA SER A 153 -4.08 11.40 -4.64
C SER A 153 -5.43 10.94 -4.08
N GLY A 154 -6.48 11.31 -4.83
CA GLY A 154 -7.86 10.85 -4.67
C GLY A 154 -8.52 11.22 -3.35
N TRP A 155 -9.59 10.50 -3.02
CA TRP A 155 -10.32 10.65 -1.77
C TRP A 155 -9.45 10.44 -0.53
N THR A 156 -8.49 9.52 -0.55
CA THR A 156 -7.59 9.31 0.61
C THR A 156 -6.71 10.53 0.87
N ARG A 157 -6.31 11.29 -0.15
CA ARG A 157 -5.64 12.59 0.04
C ARG A 157 -6.54 13.62 0.71
N SER A 158 -7.82 13.67 0.34
CA SER A 158 -8.78 14.55 1.01
C SER A 158 -8.97 14.18 2.48
N LEU A 159 -8.92 12.89 2.81
CA LEU A 159 -9.04 12.41 4.19
C LEU A 159 -7.77 12.66 5.02
N LEU A 160 -6.60 12.40 4.45
CA LEU A 160 -5.33 12.31 5.19
C LEU A 160 -4.38 13.49 4.97
N CYS A 161 -4.75 14.43 4.11
CA CYS A 161 -3.90 15.50 3.58
C CYS A 161 -2.77 15.00 2.67
N ALA A 162 -2.27 15.92 1.85
CA ALA A 162 -1.11 15.68 1.00
C ALA A 162 0.19 15.65 1.83
N PRO A 163 1.17 14.80 1.48
CA PRO A 163 2.50 14.87 2.07
C PRO A 163 3.26 16.10 1.55
N SER A 164 4.23 16.61 2.32
CA SER A 164 5.16 17.66 1.87
C SER A 164 6.62 17.23 2.10
N PRO A 165 7.59 17.78 1.33
CA PRO A 165 9.00 17.49 1.54
C PRO A 165 9.47 17.66 2.99
N ALA A 166 9.00 18.73 3.64
CA ALA A 166 9.30 18.96 5.05
C ALA A 166 8.72 17.87 5.97
N TRP A 167 7.52 17.36 5.68
CA TRP A 167 6.86 16.32 6.47
C TRP A 167 7.61 14.98 6.39
N TRP A 168 8.06 14.56 5.20
CA TRP A 168 8.76 13.28 5.05
C TRP A 168 10.29 13.36 5.21
N ALA A 169 10.87 14.55 5.32
CA ALA A 169 12.29 14.72 5.66
C ALA A 169 12.55 14.76 7.18
N ALA A 170 11.56 15.14 8.01
CA ALA A 170 11.65 15.24 9.48
C ALA A 170 11.63 13.89 10.24
#